data_AF-A0A7X7DI13-F1
#
_entry.id   AF-A0A7X7DI13-F1
#
_cell.length_a   1.000
_cell.length_b   1.000
_cell.length_c   1.000
_cell.angle_alpha   90.00
_cell.angle_beta   90.00
_cell.angle_gamma   90.00
#
_symmetry.space_group_name_H-M   'P 1'
#
loop_
_entity.id
_entity.type
_entity.pdbx_description
1 polymer ?
#
loop_
_entity_poly.entity_id
_entity_poly.type
_entity_poly.pdbx_seq_one_letter_code
_entity_poly.pdbx_strand_id
1 'polypeptide(L)'
;MQSKKTDLHEQIKKIAQEARCGDYGQAASDINIFLQLLQCELSKGYIRPDDLSKVTYSLETLMEMQKKNDWVALADILEYEFSGIISRW
;
A
#
# COMPACT_ATOMS: atom_id res chain seq x y z
N MET A 1 6.86 4.54 -26.57
CA MET A 1 5.90 3.79 -25.73
C MET A 1 5.99 4.34 -24.33
N GLN A 2 5.03 5.16 -23.90
CA GLN A 2 4.93 5.57 -22.49
C GLN A 2 4.53 4.32 -21.70
N SER A 3 5.48 3.76 -20.94
CA SER A 3 5.17 2.76 -19.92
C SER A 3 4.13 3.38 -19.00
N LYS A 4 2.94 2.77 -18.89
CA LYS A 4 1.98 3.13 -17.84
C LYS A 4 2.72 2.93 -16.52
N LYS A 5 3.20 4.02 -15.91
CA LYS A 5 3.64 3.97 -14.52
C LYS A 5 2.39 3.58 -13.73
N THR A 6 2.35 2.34 -13.24
CA THR A 6 1.38 1.95 -12.23
C THR A 6 1.58 2.90 -11.06
N ASP A 7 0.59 3.75 -10.81
CA ASP A 7 0.60 4.72 -9.73
C ASP A 7 0.30 4.00 -8.40
N LEU A 8 0.95 4.43 -7.32
CA LEU A 8 0.74 3.86 -5.98
C LEU A 8 -0.74 3.93 -5.58
N HIS A 9 -1.43 5.02 -5.94
CA HIS A 9 -2.85 5.18 -5.66
C HIS A 9 -3.74 4.22 -6.45
N GLU A 10 -3.40 3.92 -7.71
CA GLU A 10 -4.13 2.92 -8.50
C GLU A 10 -3.94 1.52 -7.90
N GLN A 11 -2.71 1.20 -7.48
CA GLN A 11 -2.39 -0.09 -6.87
C GLN A 11 -3.12 -0.27 -5.53
N ILE A 12 -3.19 0.77 -4.70
CA ILE A 12 -3.95 0.77 -3.45
C ILE A 12 -5.42 0.44 -3.69
N LYS A 13 -6.07 1.14 -4.64
CA LYS A 13 -7.49 0.92 -4.97
C LYS A 13 -7.74 -0.52 -5.46
N LYS A 14 -6.83 -1.05 -6.26
CA LYS A 14 -6.91 -2.42 -6.78
C LYS A 14 -6.86 -3.45 -5.64
N ILE A 15 -5.85 -3.37 -4.76
CA ILE A 15 -5.72 -4.28 -3.62
C ILE A 15 -6.95 -4.18 -2.71
N ALA A 16 -7.40 -2.97 -2.40
CA ALA A 16 -8.54 -2.75 -1.51
C ALA A 16 -9.83 -3.35 -2.08
N GLN A 17 -10.03 -3.26 -3.40
CA GLN A 17 -11.17 -3.89 -4.06
C GLN A 17 -11.08 -5.43 -4.02
N GLU A 18 -9.91 -6.00 -4.32
CA GLU A 18 -9.68 -7.45 -4.31
C GLU A 18 -9.91 -8.03 -2.90
N ALA A 19 -9.33 -7.38 -1.89
CA ALA A 19 -9.47 -7.77 -0.50
C ALA A 19 -10.93 -7.72 -0.02
N ARG A 20 -11.71 -6.69 -0.41
CA ARG A 20 -13.14 -6.59 -0.04
C ARG A 20 -14.04 -7.58 -0.79
N CYS A 21 -13.67 -7.97 -2.00
CA CYS A 21 -14.40 -8.96 -2.79
C CYS A 21 -14.04 -10.41 -2.41
N GLY A 22 -13.10 -10.63 -1.50
CA GLY A 22 -12.68 -11.96 -1.09
C GLY A 22 -11.59 -12.59 -1.96
N ASP A 23 -11.03 -11.84 -2.92
CA ASP A 23 -9.93 -12.30 -3.79
C ASP A 23 -8.57 -12.13 -3.09
N TYR A 24 -8.38 -12.85 -1.98
CA TYR A 24 -7.21 -12.71 -1.12
C TYR A 24 -5.92 -13.16 -1.78
N GLY A 25 -6.00 -14.12 -2.70
CA GLY A 25 -4.86 -14.60 -3.47
C GLY A 25 -4.31 -13.49 -4.39
N GLN A 26 -5.20 -12.82 -5.12
CA GLN A 26 -4.80 -11.68 -5.94
C GLN A 26 -4.36 -10.50 -5.08
N ALA A 27 -5.09 -10.17 -4.00
CA ALA A 27 -4.72 -9.09 -3.09
C ALA A 27 -3.30 -9.29 -2.52
N ALA A 28 -2.95 -10.52 -2.11
CA ALA A 28 -1.61 -10.84 -1.61
C ALA A 28 -0.52 -10.64 -2.69
N SER A 29 -0.80 -11.05 -3.93
CA SER A 29 0.10 -10.82 -5.06
C SER A 29 0.32 -9.34 -5.31
N ASP A 30 -0.78 -8.56 -5.29
CA ASP A 30 -0.77 -7.14 -5.58
C ASP A 30 -0.17 -6.28 -4.46
N ILE A 31 -0.23 -6.75 -3.21
CA ILE A 31 0.53 -6.15 -2.09
C ILE A 31 2.03 -6.19 -2.38
N ASN A 32 2.56 -7.28 -2.93
CA ASN A 32 3.99 -7.35 -3.24
C ASN A 32 4.39 -6.29 -4.29
N ILE A 33 3.53 -6.06 -5.28
CA ILE A 33 3.73 -5.01 -6.29
C ILE A 33 3.71 -3.63 -5.62
N PHE A 34 2.74 -3.38 -4.74
CA PHE A 34 2.66 -2.14 -3.96
C PHE A 34 3.92 -1.90 -3.13
N LEU A 35 4.44 -2.91 -2.43
CA LEU A 35 5.65 -2.79 -1.62
C LEU A 35 6.89 -2.47 -2.46
N GLN A 36 7.00 -3.03 -3.67
CA GLN A 36 8.09 -2.70 -4.60
C GLN A 36 7.99 -1.25 -5.11
N LEU A 37 6.78 -0.79 -5.46
CA LEU A 37 6.54 0.59 -5.85
C LEU A 37 6.87 1.55 -4.70
N LEU A 38 6.43 1.22 -3.49
CA LEU A 38 6.69 2.01 -2.29
C LEU A 38 8.20 2.09 -1.99
N GLN A 39 8.92 0.97 -2.08
CA GLN A 39 10.38 0.94 -1.94
C GLN A 39 11.06 1.84 -2.98
N CYS A 40 10.60 1.83 -4.23
CA CYS A 40 11.14 2.68 -5.29
C CYS A 40 10.97 4.16 -4.93
N GLU A 41 9.80 4.58 -4.47
CA GLU A 41 9.57 5.96 -4.04
C GLU A 41 10.43 6.34 -2.82
N LEU A 42 10.49 5.47 -1.81
CA LEU A 42 11.33 5.67 -0.62
C LEU A 42 12.81 5.85 -0.97
N SER A 43 13.31 5.09 -1.96
CA SER A 43 14.72 5.13 -2.38
C SER A 43 15.13 6.45 -3.04
N LYS A 44 14.16 7.25 -3.52
CA LYS A 44 14.45 8.57 -4.13
C LYS A 44 14.83 9.62 -3.10
N GLY A 45 14.56 9.39 -1.82
CA GLY A 45 15.06 10.21 -0.71
C GLY A 45 14.35 11.54 -0.47
N TYR A 46 13.21 11.81 -1.13
CA TYR A 46 12.45 13.06 -0.99
C TYR A 46 11.25 12.95 -0.02
N ILE A 47 11.37 12.15 1.04
CA ILE A 47 10.28 11.91 2.00
C ILE A 47 10.60 12.56 3.34
N ARG A 48 9.64 13.30 3.89
CA ARG A 48 9.79 13.97 5.19
C ARG A 48 9.94 12.93 6.30
N PRO A 49 10.79 13.15 7.33
CA PRO A 49 10.95 12.21 8.44
C PRO A 49 9.64 11.79 9.11
N ASP A 50 8.72 12.74 9.30
CA ASP A 50 7.39 12.47 9.88
C ASP A 50 6.58 11.51 9.02
N ASP A 51 6.66 11.61 7.70
CA ASP A 51 5.95 10.72 6.79
C ASP A 51 6.62 9.34 6.72
N LEU A 52 7.94 9.26 6.86
CA LEU A 52 8.65 7.99 6.98
C LEU A 52 8.20 7.20 8.22
N SER A 53 8.06 7.87 9.37
CA SER A 53 7.58 7.22 10.60
C SER A 53 6.16 6.66 10.45
N LYS A 54 5.27 7.38 9.75
CA LYS A 54 3.91 6.91 9.45
C LYS A 54 3.93 5.73 8.49
N VAL A 55 4.76 5.77 7.44
CA VAL A 55 4.93 4.63 6.53
C VAL A 55 5.34 3.38 7.31
N THR A 56 6.33 3.48 8.19
CA THR A 56 6.79 2.35 9.01
C THR A 56 5.64 1.79 9.86
N TYR A 57 4.92 2.66 10.59
CA TYR A 57 3.79 2.23 11.42
C TYR A 57 2.67 1.57 10.59
N SER A 58 2.30 2.16 9.45
CA SER A 58 1.26 1.60 8.57
C SER A 58 1.69 0.26 7.96
N LEU A 59 2.97 0.08 7.63
CA LEU A 59 3.52 -1.21 7.16
C LEU A 59 3.46 -2.29 8.25
N GLU A 60 3.80 -1.95 9.49
CA GLU A 60 3.70 -2.87 10.63
C GLU A 60 2.24 -3.28 10.86
N THR A 61 1.32 -2.31 10.82
CA THR A 61 -0.12 -2.57 10.98
C THR A 61 -0.67 -3.44 9.84
N LEU A 62 -0.26 -3.17 8.60
CA LEU A 62 -0.64 -3.97 7.43
C LEU A 62 -0.16 -5.42 7.56
N MET A 63 1.09 -5.63 7.99
CA MET A 63 1.64 -6.96 8.26
C MET A 63 0.83 -7.69 9.34
N GLU A 64 0.45 -7.01 10.42
CA GLU A 64 -0.35 -7.61 11.49
C GLU A 64 -1.77 -8.00 11.02
N MET A 65 -2.42 -7.20 10.17
CA MET A 65 -3.72 -7.55 9.58
C MET A 65 -3.60 -8.77 8.66
N GLN A 66 -2.53 -8.83 7.86
CA GLN A 66 -2.26 -10.00 7.01
C GLN A 66 -2.07 -11.28 7.83
N LYS A 67 -1.32 -11.24 8.95
CA LYS A 67 -1.15 -12.40 9.85
C LYS A 67 -2.47 -12.88 10.46
N LYS A 68 -3.40 -11.95 10.71
CA LYS A 68 -4.73 -12.23 11.25
C LYS A 68 -5.74 -12.66 10.17
N ASN A 69 -5.35 -12.62 8.89
CA ASN A 69 -6.26 -12.76 7.74
C ASN A 69 -7.40 -11.73 7.74
N ASP A 70 -7.17 -10.55 8.32
CA ASP A 70 -8.13 -9.45 8.33
C ASP A 70 -7.95 -8.58 7.08
N TRP A 71 -8.47 -9.09 5.96
CA TRP A 71 -8.33 -8.46 4.65
C TRP A 71 -9.13 -7.17 4.50
N VAL A 72 -10.22 -7.02 5.27
CA VAL A 72 -11.02 -5.78 5.27
C VAL A 72 -10.26 -4.68 5.99
N ALA A 73 -9.69 -4.95 7.17
CA ALA A 73 -8.84 -3.99 7.86
C ALA A 73 -7.58 -3.66 7.04
N LEU A 74 -7.01 -4.64 6.33
CA LEU A 74 -5.90 -4.40 5.40
C LEU A 74 -6.28 -3.39 4.30
N ALA A 75 -7.47 -3.54 3.71
CA ALA A 75 -7.97 -2.60 2.70
C ALA A 75 -8.13 -1.18 3.27
N ASP A 76 -8.62 -1.08 4.51
CA ASP A 76 -8.79 0.21 5.18
C ASP A 76 -7.46 0.91 5.46
N ILE A 77 -6.42 0.17 5.89
CA ILE A 77 -5.06 0.73 6.08
C ILE A 77 -4.52 1.28 4.76
N LEU A 78 -4.65 0.54 3.66
CA LEU A 78 -4.19 0.98 2.35
C LEU A 78 -4.92 2.25 1.87
N GLU A 79 -6.23 2.30 2.01
CA GLU A 79 -7.01 3.45 1.53
C GLU A 79 -6.90 4.68 2.43
N TYR A 80 -6.94 4.55 3.75
CA TYR A 80 -7.01 5.70 4.64
C TYR A 80 -5.65 6.16 5.15
N GLU A 81 -4.73 5.23 5.41
CA GLU A 81 -3.40 5.59 5.89
C GLU A 81 -2.47 5.85 4.71
N PHE A 82 -2.24 4.85 3.85
CA PHE A 82 -1.27 4.98 2.77
C PHE A 82 -1.66 6.02 1.73
N SER A 83 -2.92 6.08 1.28
CA SER A 83 -3.31 7.15 0.34
C SER A 83 -3.15 8.55 0.96
N GLY A 84 -3.41 8.70 2.26
CA GLY A 84 -3.22 9.95 2.97
C GLY A 84 -1.76 10.36 3.11
N ILE A 85 -0.85 9.41 3.30
CA ILE A 85 0.59 9.62 3.35
C ILE A 85 1.13 9.99 1.96
N ILE A 86 0.82 9.17 0.95
CA ILE A 86 1.39 9.29 -0.40
C ILE A 86 0.89 10.54 -1.12
N SER A 87 -0.35 11.00 -0.85
CA SER A 87 -0.89 12.24 -1.42
C SER A 87 -0.08 13.51 -1.09
N ARG A 88 0.89 13.42 -0.16
CA ARG A 88 1.73 14.53 0.30
C ARG A 88 3.14 14.50 -0.33
N TRP A 89 3.44 13.51 -1.17
CA TRP A 89 4.75 13.30 -1.79
C TRP A 89 4.82 13.90 -3.19
#